data_AF-A0A371E9M3-F1
#
_entry.id   AF-A0A371E9M3-F1
#
_cell.length_a   1.000
_cell.length_b   1.000
_cell.length_c   1.000
_cell.angle_alpha   90.00
_cell.angle_beta   90.00
_cell.angle_gamma   90.00
#
_symmetry.space_group_name_H-M   'P 1'
#
loop_
_entity.id
_entity.type
_entity.pdbx_description
1 polymer ?
#
loop_
_entity_poly.entity_id
_entity_poly.type
_entity_poly.pdbx_seq_one_letter_code
_entity_poly.pdbx_strand_id
1 'polypeptide(L)'
;MAIVSSVSQGSIISLLGIPTITTEKLNWKNYRAWSVELWFLGQGFHDHLEKQEAEILEENRVPWLKLNYQLCVILWQSISLELLEILRSFKTCYSFWTNARDVFANDVQHLFDSTQKIVSLQ
;
A
#
# COMPACT_ATOMS: atom_id res chain seq x y z
N MET A 1 4.24 -19.59 44.54
CA MET A 1 3.14 -19.74 43.56
C MET A 1 3.31 -18.63 42.53
N ALA A 2 3.32 -18.99 41.25
CA ALA A 2 3.96 -18.24 40.18
C ALA A 2 3.26 -16.91 39.80
N ILE A 3 4.09 -15.95 39.36
CA ILE A 3 3.73 -14.75 38.62
C ILE A 3 3.17 -15.17 37.26
N VAL A 4 2.05 -14.58 36.81
CA VAL A 4 1.76 -14.52 35.38
C VAL A 4 1.48 -13.09 34.97
N SER A 5 2.39 -12.60 34.14
CA SER A 5 2.41 -11.28 33.52
C SER A 5 1.36 -11.22 32.42
N SER A 6 0.66 -10.10 32.29
CA SER A 6 -0.20 -9.83 31.14
C SER A 6 0.66 -9.64 29.89
N VAL A 7 0.84 -10.70 29.11
CA VAL A 7 1.41 -10.63 27.77
C VAL A 7 0.35 -10.05 26.85
N SER A 8 0.58 -8.82 26.39
CA SER A 8 -0.15 -8.21 25.27
C SER A 8 -0.10 -9.19 24.10
N GLN A 9 -1.25 -9.76 23.79
CA GLN A 9 -1.45 -10.70 22.70
C GLN A 9 -1.10 -9.98 21.41
N GLY A 10 0.11 -10.22 20.91
CA GLY A 10 0.55 -9.75 19.60
C GLY A 10 -0.47 -10.27 18.59
N SER A 11 -1.23 -9.35 18.00
CA SER A 11 -2.18 -9.68 16.95
C SER A 11 -1.38 -10.22 15.77
N ILE A 12 -1.38 -11.55 15.65
CA ILE A 12 -1.00 -12.22 14.42
C ILE A 12 -2.05 -11.76 13.42
N ILE A 13 -1.66 -10.87 12.51
CA ILE A 13 -2.52 -10.47 11.40
C ILE A 13 -2.81 -11.77 10.62
N SER A 14 -4.02 -12.28 10.76
CA SER A 14 -4.52 -13.43 10.02
C SER A 14 -4.63 -13.05 8.55
N LEU A 15 -3.51 -13.15 7.83
CA LEU A 15 -3.39 -12.85 6.39
C LEU A 15 -4.20 -13.79 5.48
N LEU A 16 -4.92 -14.77 6.04
CA LEU A 16 -5.69 -15.78 5.32
C LEU A 16 -7.16 -15.37 5.02
N GLY A 17 -7.62 -14.22 5.50
CA GLY A 17 -9.05 -13.83 5.45
C GLY A 17 -9.38 -12.48 4.79
N ILE A 18 -8.48 -11.90 3.99
CA ILE A 18 -8.67 -10.57 3.37
C ILE A 18 -8.54 -10.71 1.84
N PRO A 19 -9.28 -9.94 1.02
CA PRO A 19 -9.24 -10.06 -0.43
C PRO A 19 -7.80 -9.97 -0.92
N THR A 20 -7.31 -11.10 -1.41
CA THR A 20 -6.08 -11.22 -2.17
C THR A 20 -6.15 -10.15 -3.25
N ILE A 21 -5.22 -9.18 -3.22
CA ILE A 21 -4.87 -8.41 -4.41
C ILE A 21 -4.66 -9.49 -5.47
N THR A 22 -5.54 -9.50 -6.48
CA THR A 22 -5.76 -10.57 -7.48
C THR A 22 -4.55 -11.48 -7.67
N THR A 23 -4.75 -12.80 -7.77
CA THR A 23 -3.67 -13.79 -7.95
C THR A 23 -2.71 -13.50 -9.12
N GLU A 24 -3.11 -12.64 -10.06
CA GLU A 24 -2.24 -12.03 -11.04
C GLU A 24 -1.43 -10.86 -10.46
N LYS A 25 -0.10 -10.94 -10.58
CA LYS A 25 0.80 -9.83 -10.25
C LYS A 25 0.42 -8.57 -11.02
N LEU A 26 0.45 -7.43 -10.33
CA LEU A 26 0.21 -6.11 -10.91
C LEU A 26 1.33 -5.77 -11.90
N ASN A 27 0.98 -5.44 -13.13
CA ASN A 27 1.83 -5.00 -14.23
C ASN A 27 1.27 -3.69 -14.81
N TRP A 28 1.93 -3.10 -15.80
CA TRP A 28 1.50 -1.82 -16.37
C TRP A 28 0.05 -1.81 -16.89
N LYS A 29 -0.49 -2.95 -17.32
CA LYS A 29 -1.87 -3.04 -17.87
C LYS A 29 -2.95 -3.12 -16.79
N ASN A 30 -2.62 -3.65 -15.60
CA ASN A 30 -3.61 -3.90 -14.54
C ASN A 30 -3.24 -3.22 -13.21
N TYR A 31 -2.13 -2.49 -13.14
CA TYR A 31 -1.77 -1.67 -12.00
C TYR A 31 -2.71 -0.47 -11.95
N ARG A 32 -3.56 -0.43 -10.92
CA ARG A 32 -4.43 0.72 -10.63
C ARG A 32 -4.06 1.23 -9.25
N ALA A 33 -3.50 2.43 -9.18
CA ALA A 33 -3.11 3.06 -7.94
C ALA A 33 -4.24 3.02 -6.88
N TRP A 34 -5.48 3.30 -7.29
CA TRP A 34 -6.65 3.23 -6.39
C TRP A 34 -6.89 1.86 -5.75
N SER A 35 -6.55 0.75 -6.40
CA SER A 35 -6.71 -0.59 -5.80
C SER A 35 -5.77 -0.78 -4.61
N VAL A 36 -4.56 -0.23 -4.71
CA VAL A 36 -3.59 -0.23 -3.61
C VAL A 36 -4.07 0.67 -2.48
N GLU A 37 -4.50 1.90 -2.80
CA GLU A 37 -5.05 2.85 -1.82
C GLU A 37 -6.25 2.28 -1.05
N LEU A 38 -7.22 1.70 -1.77
CA LEU A 38 -8.41 1.09 -1.19
C LEU A 38 -8.07 -0.11 -0.30
N TRP A 39 -7.06 -0.90 -0.66
CA TRP A 39 -6.62 -2.01 0.20
C TRP A 39 -6.04 -1.47 1.52
N PHE A 40 -5.17 -0.45 1.47
CA PHE A 40 -4.62 0.18 2.69
C PHE A 40 -5.71 0.85 3.54
N LEU A 41 -6.69 1.50 2.93
CA LEU A 41 -7.86 2.05 3.61
C LEU A 41 -8.67 0.96 4.30
N GLY A 42 -8.97 -0.15 3.61
CA GLY A 42 -9.71 -1.28 4.16
C GLY A 42 -9.02 -1.99 5.33
N GLN A 43 -7.69 -1.86 5.43
CA GLN A 43 -6.88 -2.40 6.53
C GLN A 43 -6.60 -1.38 7.65
N GLY A 44 -6.97 -0.12 7.49
CA GLY A 44 -6.64 0.95 8.44
C GLY A 44 -5.16 1.34 8.43
N PHE A 45 -4.42 1.04 7.37
CA PHE A 45 -2.99 1.36 7.23
C PHE A 45 -2.72 2.54 6.30
N HIS A 46 -3.74 3.25 5.84
CA HIS A 46 -3.62 4.38 4.89
C HIS A 46 -2.54 5.40 5.27
N ASP A 47 -2.38 5.68 6.55
CA ASP A 47 -1.33 6.59 7.04
C ASP A 47 0.10 6.17 6.64
N HIS A 48 0.36 4.87 6.37
CA HIS A 48 1.66 4.40 5.86
C HIS A 48 1.93 4.79 4.40
N LEU A 49 0.88 5.10 3.64
CA LEU A 49 0.98 5.62 2.28
C LEU A 49 1.20 7.14 2.26
N GLU A 50 0.66 7.87 3.24
CA GLU A 50 0.63 9.34 3.21
C GLU A 50 1.63 10.03 4.16
N LYS A 51 2.04 9.37 5.26
CA LYS A 51 2.95 9.96 6.25
C LYS A 51 4.37 9.43 6.11
N GLN A 52 5.33 10.35 6.18
CA GLN A 52 6.74 10.03 6.29
C GLN A 52 7.12 9.69 7.73
N GLU A 53 8.22 8.96 7.90
CA GLU A 53 8.78 8.63 9.21
C GLU A 53 9.07 9.88 10.08
N ALA A 54 9.35 11.02 9.46
CA ALA A 54 9.57 12.30 10.14
C ALA A 54 8.30 12.89 10.78
N GLU A 55 7.11 12.43 10.36
CA GLU A 55 5.81 12.89 10.86
C GLU A 55 5.27 12.01 12.00
N ILE A 56 5.95 10.91 12.31
CA ILE A 56 5.57 9.96 13.36
C ILE A 56 6.23 10.36 14.67
N LEU A 57 5.46 10.34 15.76
CA LEU A 57 5.99 10.56 17.11
C LEU A 57 7.09 9.55 17.43
N GLU A 58 8.17 10.01 18.07
CA GLU A 58 9.37 9.20 18.34
C GLU A 58 9.05 7.88 19.06
N GLU A 59 8.15 7.92 20.05
CA GLU A 59 7.67 6.77 20.82
C GLU A 59 7.00 5.68 19.97
N ASN A 60 6.45 6.05 18.81
CA ASN A 60 5.76 5.16 17.88
C ASN A 60 6.59 4.82 16.63
N ARG A 61 7.76 5.43 16.45
CA ARG A 61 8.56 5.32 15.24
C ARG A 61 9.03 3.89 14.95
N VAL A 62 9.53 3.20 15.96
CA VAL A 62 10.03 1.82 15.83
C VAL A 62 8.93 0.83 15.42
N PRO A 63 7.77 0.74 16.11
CA PRO A 63 6.69 -0.15 15.70
C PRO A 63 6.08 0.25 14.35
N TRP A 64 6.00 1.56 14.06
CA TRP A 64 5.56 2.08 12.76
C TRP A 64 6.44 1.60 11.61
N LEU A 65 7.75 1.80 11.71
CA LEU A 65 8.70 1.37 10.68
C LEU A 65 8.67 -0.14 10.45
N LYS A 66 8.55 -0.91 11.54
CA LYS A 66 8.45 -2.37 11.43
C LYS A 66 7.25 -2.78 10.57
N LEU A 67 6.07 -2.22 10.84
CA LEU A 67 4.87 -2.50 10.06
C LEU A 67 4.99 -1.97 8.63
N ASN A 68 5.52 -0.76 8.46
CA ASN A 68 5.78 -0.16 7.15
C ASN A 68 6.63 -1.08 6.25
N TYR A 69 7.71 -1.65 6.77
CA TYR A 69 8.56 -2.56 6.01
C TYR A 69 7.84 -3.88 5.67
N GLN A 70 7.00 -4.40 6.57
CA GLN A 70 6.19 -5.59 6.28
C GLN A 70 5.18 -5.32 5.16
N LEU A 71 4.50 -4.17 5.19
CA LEU A 71 3.58 -3.72 4.15
C LEU A 71 4.31 -3.49 2.81
N CYS A 72 5.53 -2.95 2.83
CA CYS A 72 6.37 -2.82 1.62
C CYS A 72 6.66 -4.17 0.97
N VAL A 73 6.96 -5.20 1.76
CA VAL A 73 7.22 -6.54 1.23
C VAL A 73 5.98 -7.11 0.55
N ILE A 74 4.80 -6.93 1.14
CA ILE A 74 3.52 -7.34 0.55
C ILE A 74 3.31 -6.63 -0.79
N LEU A 75 3.48 -5.31 -0.82
CA LEU A 75 3.39 -4.52 -2.05
C LEU A 75 4.34 -5.05 -3.13
N TRP A 76 5.62 -5.25 -2.80
CA TRP A 76 6.62 -5.76 -3.75
C TRP A 76 6.27 -7.15 -4.28
N GLN A 77 5.70 -8.03 -3.45
CA GLN A 77 5.27 -9.36 -3.89
C GLN A 77 4.07 -9.32 -4.84
N SER A 78 3.20 -8.32 -4.69
CA SER A 78 2.02 -8.10 -5.53
C SER A 78 2.34 -7.49 -6.90
N ILE A 79 3.59 -7.13 -7.19
CA ILE A 79 3.98 -6.41 -8.41
C ILE A 79 4.82 -7.30 -9.35
N SER A 80 4.67 -7.11 -10.65
CA SER A 80 5.42 -7.78 -11.70
C SER A 80 6.88 -7.31 -11.71
N LEU A 81 7.78 -8.13 -12.25
CA LEU A 81 9.21 -7.83 -12.28
C LEU A 81 9.54 -6.54 -13.05
N GLU A 82 8.79 -6.24 -14.11
CA GLU A 82 8.93 -5.03 -14.93
C GLU A 82 8.69 -3.75 -14.13
N LEU A 83 7.60 -3.70 -13.34
CA LEU A 83 7.31 -2.57 -12.47
C LEU A 83 8.25 -2.53 -11.26
N LEU A 84 8.67 -3.70 -10.76
CA LEU A 84 9.67 -3.81 -9.70
C LEU A 84 10.99 -3.15 -10.09
N GLU A 85 11.46 -3.28 -11.33
CA GLU A 85 12.70 -2.62 -11.77
C GLU A 85 12.62 -1.09 -11.66
N ILE A 86 11.46 -0.51 -11.98
CA ILE A 86 11.21 0.93 -11.89
C ILE A 86 11.06 1.36 -10.43
N LEU A 87 10.43 0.52 -9.60
CA LEU A 87 10.06 0.86 -8.22
C LEU A 87 11.04 0.35 -7.14
N ARG A 88 12.12 -0.35 -7.53
CA ARG A 88 13.07 -1.03 -6.62
C ARG A 88 13.80 -0.08 -5.66
N SER A 89 13.96 1.19 -6.02
CA SER A 89 14.63 2.17 -5.17
C SER A 89 13.84 2.55 -3.92
N PHE A 90 12.54 2.24 -3.86
CA PHE A 90 11.64 2.72 -2.81
C PHE A 90 11.55 1.75 -1.65
N LYS A 91 11.95 2.21 -0.46
CA LYS A 91 12.10 1.38 0.74
C LYS A 91 10.96 1.55 1.75
N THR A 92 9.98 2.40 1.47
CA THR A 92 8.84 2.71 2.35
C THR A 92 7.53 2.70 1.58
N CYS A 93 6.39 2.47 2.26
CA CYS A 93 5.08 2.50 1.62
C CYS A 93 4.80 3.89 1.04
N TYR A 94 5.14 4.94 1.78
CA TYR A 94 5.07 6.32 1.32
C TYR A 94 5.86 6.58 0.02
N SER A 95 7.14 6.21 -0.02
CA SER A 95 7.98 6.46 -1.20
C SER A 95 7.51 5.63 -2.39
N PHE A 96 7.11 4.39 -2.16
CA PHE A 96 6.52 3.54 -3.18
C PHE A 96 5.25 4.16 -3.76
N TRP A 97 4.33 4.61 -2.88
CA TRP A 97 3.03 5.15 -3.25
C TRP A 97 3.12 6.47 -4.00
N THR A 98 3.94 7.40 -3.52
CA THR A 98 4.13 8.71 -4.16
C THR A 98 4.69 8.54 -5.57
N ASN A 99 5.68 7.67 -5.75
CA ASN A 99 6.25 7.42 -7.08
C ASN A 99 5.31 6.65 -7.99
N ALA A 100 4.55 5.69 -7.46
CA ALA A 100 3.52 5.03 -8.24
C ALA A 100 2.45 6.02 -8.72
N ARG A 101 1.98 6.92 -7.85
CA ARG A 101 1.05 7.98 -8.25
C ARG A 101 1.62 8.84 -9.38
N ASP A 102 2.90 9.22 -9.31
CA ASP A 102 3.55 10.00 -10.36
C ASP A 102 3.67 9.23 -11.68
N VAL A 103 4.12 7.97 -11.64
CA VAL A 103 4.28 7.12 -12.83
C VAL A 103 2.94 6.87 -13.52
N PHE A 104 1.88 6.69 -12.75
CA PHE A 104 0.53 6.35 -13.25
C PHE A 104 -0.44 7.55 -13.28
N ALA A 105 0.05 8.78 -13.03
CA ALA A 105 -0.79 9.98 -13.02
C ALA A 105 -1.48 10.19 -14.38
N ASN A 106 -0.80 9.86 -15.47
CA ASN A 106 -1.35 9.95 -16.83
C ASN A 106 -2.53 8.99 -17.04
N ASP A 107 -2.47 7.78 -16.48
CA ASP A 107 -3.57 6.82 -16.60
C ASP A 107 -4.80 7.26 -15.80
N VAL A 108 -4.58 7.90 -14.64
CA VAL A 108 -5.64 8.51 -13.82
C VAL A 108 -6.32 9.65 -14.59
N GLN A 109 -5.55 10.54 -15.19
CA GLN A 109 -6.09 11.65 -15.99
C GLN A 109 -6.87 11.11 -17.20
N HIS A 110 -6.33 10.12 -17.91
CA HIS A 110 -7.00 9.51 -19.06
C HIS A 110 -8.32 8.81 -18.67
N LEU A 111 -8.38 8.15 -17.51
CA LEU A 111 -9.61 7.55 -16.96
C LEU A 111 -10.64 8.62 -16.59
N PHE A 112 -10.21 9.70 -15.95
CA PHE A 112 -11.09 10.83 -15.62
C PHE A 112 -11.67 11.46 -16.89
N ASP A 113 -10.82 11.78 -17.86
CA ASP A 113 -11.21 12.36 -19.15
C ASP A 113 -12.19 11.45 -19.91
N SER A 114 -11.95 10.13 -19.87
CA SER A 114 -12.85 9.13 -20.47
C SER A 114 -14.21 9.11 -19.78
N THR A 115 -14.24 9.22 -18.45
CA THR A 115 -15.48 9.25 -17.66
C THR A 115 -16.27 10.54 -17.93
N GLN A 116 -15.60 11.70 -18.00
CA GLN A 116 -16.24 12.98 -18.35
C GLN A 116 -16.83 12.97 -19.76
N LYS A 117 -16.16 12.33 -20.73
CA LYS A 117 -16.72 12.12 -22.07
C LYS A 117 -17.98 11.28 -22.06
N ILE A 118 -18.03 10.23 -21.23
CA ILE A 118 -19.24 9.39 -21.12
C ILE A 118 -20.39 10.17 -20.48
N VAL A 119 -20.12 10.91 -19.38
CA VAL A 119 -21.12 11.72 -18.68
C VAL A 119 -21.66 12.85 -19.55
N SER A 120 -20.82 13.46 -20.40
CA SER A 120 -21.23 14.53 -21.33
C SER A 120 -21.97 14.04 -22.59
N LEU A 121 -21.99 12.73 -22.83
CA LEU A 121 -22.77 12.09 -23.90
C LEU A 121 -24.14 11.59 -23.43
N GLN A 122 -24.46 11.72 -22.12
CA GLN A 122 -25.79 11.45 -21.54
C GLN A 122 -26.61 12.73 -21.43
#